data_AF-A0A554J454-F1
#
_entry.id   AF-A0A554J454-F1
#
_cell.length_a   1.000
_cell.length_b   1.000
_cell.length_c   1.000
_cell.angle_alpha   90.00
_cell.angle_beta   90.00
_cell.angle_gamma   90.00
#
_symmetry.space_group_name_H-M   'P 1'
#
loop_
_entity.id
_entity.type
_entity.pdbx_description
1 polymer ?
#
loop_
_entity_poly.entity_id
_entity_poly.type
_entity_poly.pdbx_seq_one_letter_code
_entity_poly.pdbx_strand_id
1 'polypeptide(L)'
;MSPRVPSPRSRARQLKTQRTLVLVNLTTGPVVALVLQGTNAIRNVRQLVGSTDPLVADIGTIRGDLTIDTIQLADLEGRSVRNLVHASGDPEEAEREIPIWFSANELYDYRTVMDVVLHDERWDRRPAASAKAGRRSTIALAKVDRSSRGRRRAAA
;
A
#
# COMPACT_ATOMS: atom_id res chain seq x y z
N MET A 1 -19.30 20.36 -24.82
CA MET A 1 -17.91 20.87 -24.77
C MET A 1 -16.99 19.70 -24.47
N SER A 2 -16.18 19.24 -25.44
CA SER A 2 -15.21 18.18 -25.15
C SER A 2 -14.10 18.71 -24.24
N PRO A 3 -13.72 17.99 -23.16
CA PRO A 3 -12.65 18.43 -22.29
C PRO A 3 -11.34 18.54 -23.09
N ARG A 4 -10.69 19.71 -23.05
CA ARG A 4 -9.41 19.93 -23.73
C ARG A 4 -8.34 19.05 -23.09
N VAL A 5 -7.66 18.25 -23.91
CA VAL A 5 -6.50 17.47 -23.48
C VAL A 5 -5.36 18.44 -23.12
N PRO A 6 -4.76 18.34 -21.92
CA PRO A 6 -3.66 19.22 -21.53
C PRO A 6 -2.44 19.05 -22.43
N SER A 7 -1.73 20.15 -22.72
CA SER A 7 -0.49 20.10 -23.51
C SER A 7 0.60 19.32 -22.77
N PRO A 8 1.57 18.68 -23.47
CA PRO A 8 2.63 17.89 -22.84
C PRO A 8 3.41 18.64 -21.75
N ARG A 9 3.68 19.94 -21.96
CA ARG A 9 4.35 20.82 -20.97
C ARG A 9 3.49 21.03 -19.72
N SER A 10 2.19 21.23 -19.89
CA SER A 10 1.26 21.38 -18.76
C SER A 10 1.14 20.08 -17.95
N ARG A 11 1.11 18.93 -18.64
CA ARG A 11 1.05 17.60 -18.02
C ARG A 11 2.33 17.27 -17.22
N ALA A 12 3.50 17.59 -17.77
CA ALA A 12 4.77 17.43 -17.06
C ALA A 12 4.86 18.28 -15.79
N ARG A 13 4.38 19.54 -15.85
CA ARG A 13 4.28 20.42 -14.68
C ARG A 13 3.33 19.85 -13.63
N GLN A 14 2.16 19.36 -14.04
CA GLN A 14 1.17 18.77 -13.16
C GLN A 14 1.69 17.50 -12.47
N LEU A 15 2.37 16.61 -13.20
CA LEU A 15 3.02 15.42 -12.63
C LEU A 15 4.12 15.78 -11.61
N LYS A 16 4.88 16.85 -11.89
CA LYS A 16 5.89 17.35 -10.95
C LYS A 16 5.24 17.85 -9.65
N THR A 17 4.15 18.62 -9.77
CA THR A 17 3.36 19.08 -8.62
C THR A 17 2.77 17.90 -7.83
N GLN A 18 2.15 16.93 -8.49
CA GLN A 18 1.56 15.75 -7.82
C GLN A 18 2.60 14.94 -7.06
N ARG A 19 3.77 14.70 -7.65
CA ARG A 19 4.90 14.02 -6.97
C ARG A 19 5.34 14.75 -5.72
N THR A 20 5.45 16.07 -5.78
CA THR A 20 5.80 16.89 -4.61
C THR A 20 4.74 16.78 -3.52
N LEU A 21 3.45 16.80 -3.85
CA LEU A 21 2.37 16.70 -2.88
C LEU A 21 2.36 15.35 -2.14
N VAL A 22 2.59 14.25 -2.88
CA VAL A 22 2.67 12.90 -2.28
C VAL A 22 3.88 12.80 -1.34
N LEU A 23 5.04 13.32 -1.74
CA LEU A 23 6.24 13.34 -0.90
C LEU A 23 6.03 14.16 0.38
N VAL A 24 5.38 15.32 0.29
CA VAL A 24 5.03 16.13 1.46
C VAL A 24 4.13 15.33 2.39
N ASN A 25 3.11 14.67 1.87
CA ASN A 25 2.20 13.86 2.69
C ASN A 25 2.92 12.71 3.40
N LEU A 26 3.77 11.96 2.68
CA LEU A 26 4.52 10.83 3.24
C LEU A 26 5.57 11.23 4.28
N THR A 27 6.01 12.49 4.30
CA THR A 27 7.03 13.00 5.24
C THR A 27 6.44 13.84 6.38
N THR A 28 5.13 14.13 6.35
CA THR A 28 4.46 14.93 7.39
C THR A 28 4.23 14.16 8.69
N GLY A 29 4.17 12.83 8.63
CA GLY A 29 3.82 11.97 9.76
C GLY A 29 4.71 10.73 9.89
N PRO A 30 4.65 10.05 11.05
CA PRO A 30 5.25 8.74 11.21
C PRO A 30 4.50 7.73 10.35
N VAL A 31 5.25 6.76 9.83
CA VAL A 31 4.72 5.76 8.90
C VAL A 31 5.10 4.37 9.36
N VAL A 32 4.20 3.42 9.14
CA VAL A 32 4.48 2.00 9.34
C VAL A 32 4.64 1.37 7.97
N ALA A 33 5.84 0.89 7.65
CA ALA A 33 6.12 0.14 6.43
C ALA A 33 6.13 -1.37 6.74
N LEU A 34 5.58 -2.18 5.84
CA LEU A 34 5.45 -3.63 5.98
C LEU A 34 5.69 -4.30 4.62
N VAL A 35 6.42 -5.40 4.61
CA VAL A 35 6.57 -6.27 3.44
C VAL A 35 5.80 -7.57 3.70
N LEU A 36 4.83 -7.86 2.85
CA LEU A 36 3.92 -9.01 2.92
C LEU A 36 4.26 -10.00 1.80
N GLN A 37 4.32 -11.28 2.11
CA GLN A 37 4.60 -12.34 1.13
C GLN A 37 3.42 -13.30 1.04
N GLY A 38 3.09 -13.74 -0.17
CA GLY A 38 2.07 -14.76 -0.40
C GLY A 38 1.71 -14.95 -1.88
N THR A 39 0.84 -15.92 -2.15
CA THR A 39 0.27 -16.10 -3.49
C THR A 39 -0.58 -14.88 -3.86
N ASN A 40 -0.31 -14.25 -5.01
CA ASN A 40 -1.01 -13.06 -5.48
C ASN A 40 -1.02 -11.90 -4.47
N ALA A 41 0.01 -11.78 -3.63
CA ALA A 41 0.07 -10.82 -2.52
C ALA A 41 -0.33 -9.40 -2.94
N ILE A 42 0.23 -8.90 -4.05
CA ILE A 42 -0.04 -7.55 -4.55
C ILE A 42 -1.53 -7.36 -4.87
N ARG A 43 -2.13 -8.28 -5.63
CA ARG A 43 -3.55 -8.21 -5.98
C ARG A 43 -4.42 -8.26 -4.73
N ASN A 44 -4.15 -9.19 -3.82
CA ASN A 44 -4.93 -9.38 -2.61
C ASN A 44 -4.84 -8.16 -1.68
N VAL A 45 -3.64 -7.61 -1.47
CA VAL A 45 -3.43 -6.40 -0.68
C VAL A 45 -4.15 -5.21 -1.31
N ARG A 46 -4.07 -5.02 -2.63
CA ARG A 46 -4.78 -3.93 -3.30
C ARG A 46 -6.30 -4.04 -3.20
N GLN A 47 -6.84 -5.26 -3.24
CA GLN A 47 -8.27 -5.51 -3.00
C GLN A 47 -8.68 -5.14 -1.57
N LEU A 48 -7.87 -5.51 -0.57
CA LEU A 48 -8.11 -5.13 0.83
C LEU A 48 -8.01 -3.62 1.05
N VAL A 49 -7.06 -2.96 0.39
CA VAL A 49 -6.85 -1.51 0.51
C VAL A 49 -8.02 -0.72 -0.09
N GLY A 50 -8.55 -1.15 -1.24
CA GLY A 50 -9.64 -0.48 -1.94
C GLY A 50 -9.17 0.60 -2.94
N SER A 51 -10.13 1.25 -3.61
CA SER A 51 -9.89 2.25 -4.66
C SER A 51 -9.01 3.41 -4.18
N THR A 52 -8.28 4.08 -5.09
CA THR A 52 -7.44 5.24 -4.76
C THR A 52 -8.25 6.41 -4.21
N ASP A 53 -9.46 6.60 -4.74
CA ASP A 53 -10.44 7.55 -4.23
C ASP A 53 -11.33 6.86 -3.18
N PRO A 54 -11.28 7.29 -1.91
CA PRO A 54 -12.11 6.68 -0.87
C PRO A 54 -13.61 6.79 -1.14
N LEU A 55 -14.06 7.81 -1.87
CA LEU A 55 -15.48 8.01 -2.19
C LEU A 55 -16.08 6.82 -2.96
N VAL A 56 -15.26 6.17 -3.78
CA VAL A 56 -15.67 5.02 -4.59
C VAL A 56 -14.98 3.72 -4.15
N ALA A 57 -14.40 3.71 -2.95
CA ALA A 57 -13.87 2.49 -2.36
C ALA A 57 -15.02 1.66 -1.79
N ASP A 58 -15.00 0.35 -2.06
CA ASP A 58 -16.05 -0.55 -1.59
C ASP A 58 -16.06 -0.66 -0.05
N ILE A 59 -17.24 -0.91 0.51
CA ILE A 59 -17.44 -1.18 1.94
C ILE A 59 -16.68 -2.44 2.32
N GLY A 60 -15.98 -2.42 3.47
CA GLY A 60 -15.11 -3.50 3.92
C GLY A 60 -13.65 -3.37 3.46
N THR A 61 -13.35 -2.38 2.61
CA THR A 61 -11.95 -2.04 2.28
C THR A 61 -11.41 -1.02 3.29
N ILE A 62 -10.09 -1.02 3.47
CA ILE A 62 -9.43 -0.10 4.41
C ILE A 62 -9.78 1.36 4.12
N ARG A 63 -9.76 1.75 2.84
CA ARG A 63 -10.08 3.14 2.44
C ARG A 63 -11.56 3.46 2.55
N GLY A 64 -12.44 2.53 2.17
CA GLY A 64 -13.89 2.73 2.29
C GLY A 64 -14.34 2.89 3.75
N ASP A 65 -13.74 2.12 4.66
CA ASP A 65 -14.18 2.09 6.06
C ASP A 65 -13.50 3.14 6.94
N LEU A 66 -12.25 3.50 6.66
CA LEU A 66 -11.42 4.31 7.57
C LEU A 66 -11.08 5.70 7.05
N THR A 67 -11.53 6.08 5.85
CA THR A 67 -11.25 7.42 5.31
C THR A 67 -12.51 8.08 4.75
N ILE A 68 -12.62 9.39 4.93
CA ILE A 68 -13.74 10.22 4.45
C ILE A 68 -13.30 11.29 3.45
N ASP A 69 -12.03 11.23 3.02
CA ASP A 69 -11.44 12.18 2.08
C ASP A 69 -11.80 11.82 0.63
N THR A 70 -11.66 12.76 -0.30
CA THR A 70 -11.98 12.52 -1.73
C THR A 70 -10.95 13.18 -2.64
N ILE A 71 -10.83 12.71 -3.88
CA ILE A 71 -9.98 13.37 -4.88
C ILE A 71 -10.42 14.84 -5.07
N GLN A 72 -11.72 15.09 -5.16
CA GLN A 72 -12.28 16.41 -5.41
C GLN A 72 -11.97 17.39 -4.27
N LEU A 73 -12.06 16.92 -3.02
CA LEU A 73 -11.70 17.74 -1.86
C LEU A 73 -10.19 18.02 -1.83
N ALA A 74 -9.36 17.01 -2.11
CA ALA A 74 -7.92 17.18 -2.15
C ALA A 74 -7.46 18.16 -3.25
N ASP A 75 -8.09 18.09 -4.44
CA ASP A 75 -7.84 19.00 -5.55
C ASP A 75 -8.24 20.44 -5.21
N LEU A 76 -9.41 20.63 -4.57
CA LEU A 76 -9.87 21.96 -4.11
C LEU A 76 -8.91 22.57 -3.09
N GLU A 77 -8.37 21.75 -2.19
CA GLU A 77 -7.43 22.17 -1.14
C GLU A 77 -5.96 22.21 -1.62
N GLY A 78 -5.69 21.82 -2.87
CA GLY A 78 -4.34 21.82 -3.46
C GLY A 78 -3.36 20.86 -2.76
N ARG A 79 -3.85 19.75 -2.21
CA ARG A 79 -3.05 18.75 -1.48
C ARG A 79 -3.19 17.36 -2.10
N SER A 80 -2.41 16.40 -1.61
CA SER A 80 -2.65 14.99 -1.96
C SER A 80 -3.90 14.46 -1.25
N VAL A 81 -4.53 13.46 -1.85
CA VAL A 81 -5.56 12.66 -1.18
C VAL A 81 -4.93 11.96 0.02
N ARG A 82 -5.61 11.99 1.16
CA ARG A 82 -5.22 11.32 2.39
C ARG A 82 -6.00 10.01 2.50
N ASN A 83 -5.62 9.05 1.68
CA ASN A 83 -6.27 7.73 1.62
C ASN A 83 -5.60 6.67 2.50
N LEU A 84 -4.91 7.11 3.57
CA LEU A 84 -4.37 6.32 4.68
C LEU A 84 -3.27 5.29 4.37
N VAL A 85 -3.40 4.50 3.29
CA VAL A 85 -2.53 3.35 3.01
C VAL A 85 -2.00 3.40 1.59
N HIS A 86 -0.70 3.13 1.41
CA HIS A 86 -0.06 2.85 0.13
C HIS A 86 0.17 1.35 -0.04
N ALA A 87 0.00 0.85 -1.26
CA ALA A 87 0.36 -0.50 -1.67
C ALA A 87 0.88 -0.50 -3.10
N SER A 88 1.91 -1.29 -3.37
CA SER A 88 2.49 -1.41 -4.72
C SER A 88 1.44 -1.87 -5.73
N GLY A 89 1.46 -1.30 -6.94
CA GLY A 89 0.49 -1.52 -8.01
C GLY A 89 0.67 -2.85 -8.76
N ASP A 90 1.92 -3.24 -8.96
CA ASP A 90 2.35 -4.39 -9.74
C ASP A 90 3.70 -4.97 -9.21
N PRO A 91 4.10 -6.18 -9.66
CA PRO A 91 5.34 -6.84 -9.17
C PRO A 91 6.61 -6.02 -9.42
N GLU A 92 6.72 -5.37 -10.57
CA GLU A 92 7.90 -4.59 -10.92
C GLU A 92 8.00 -3.35 -10.02
N GLU A 93 6.87 -2.74 -9.67
CA GLU A 93 6.81 -1.65 -8.71
C GLU A 93 7.19 -2.11 -7.31
N ALA A 94 6.71 -3.27 -6.86
CA ALA A 94 7.09 -3.83 -5.56
C ALA A 94 8.61 -4.09 -5.48
N GLU A 95 9.20 -4.68 -6.53
CA GLU A 95 10.65 -4.93 -6.62
C GLU A 95 11.48 -3.64 -6.55
N ARG A 96 10.97 -2.53 -7.10
CA ARG A 96 11.61 -1.21 -7.01
C ARG A 96 11.41 -0.55 -5.65
N GLU A 97 10.25 -0.71 -5.02
CA GLU A 97 9.90 -0.03 -3.77
C GLU A 97 10.53 -0.67 -2.53
N ILE A 98 10.56 -2.00 -2.43
CA ILE A 98 11.09 -2.73 -1.27
C ILE A 98 12.50 -2.23 -0.85
N PRO A 99 13.51 -2.16 -1.75
CA PRO A 99 14.86 -1.74 -1.37
C PRO A 99 14.97 -0.25 -0.99
N ILE A 100 13.94 0.56 -1.27
CA ILE A 100 13.89 1.96 -0.82
C ILE A 100 13.56 2.03 0.67
N TRP A 101 12.74 1.09 1.17
CA TRP A 101 12.24 1.08 2.55
C TRP A 101 13.02 0.15 3.48
N PHE A 102 13.56 -0.95 2.96
CA PHE A 102 14.18 -2.00 3.76
C PHE A 102 15.50 -2.46 3.15
N SER A 103 16.46 -2.66 4.02
CA SER A 103 17.68 -3.41 3.72
C SER A 103 17.43 -4.92 3.75
N ALA A 104 18.28 -5.70 3.10
CA ALA A 104 18.08 -7.15 2.97
C ALA A 104 18.05 -7.89 4.33
N ASN A 105 18.72 -7.36 5.35
CA ASN A 105 18.74 -7.91 6.71
C ASN A 105 17.51 -7.54 7.56
N GLU A 106 16.64 -6.66 7.06
CA GLU A 106 15.34 -6.35 7.67
C GLU A 106 14.20 -7.20 7.07
N LEU A 107 14.52 -8.03 6.07
CA LEU A 107 13.60 -8.98 5.47
C LEU A 107 13.79 -10.35 6.11
N TYR A 108 12.75 -10.85 6.75
CA TYR A 108 12.80 -12.10 7.50
C TYR A 108 12.18 -13.23 6.71
N ASP A 109 12.95 -14.31 6.55
CA ASP A 109 12.44 -15.57 6.06
C ASP A 109 12.03 -16.47 7.24
N TYR A 110 10.73 -16.70 7.38
CA TYR A 110 10.17 -17.59 8.38
C TYR A 110 8.94 -18.31 7.83
N ARG A 111 8.57 -19.41 8.49
CA ARG A 111 7.41 -20.21 8.12
C ARG A 111 6.26 -19.91 9.05
N THR A 112 5.11 -19.50 8.50
CA THR A 112 3.88 -19.31 9.29
C THR A 112 3.07 -20.59 9.35
N VAL A 113 2.21 -20.71 10.36
CA VAL A 113 1.23 -21.81 10.43
C VAL A 113 0.32 -21.81 9.20
N MET A 114 -0.10 -20.62 8.75
CA MET A 114 -0.94 -20.50 7.55
C MET A 114 -0.22 -20.98 6.29
N ASP A 115 1.09 -20.73 6.16
CA ASP A 115 1.90 -21.26 5.05
C ASP A 115 1.95 -22.80 5.07
N VAL A 116 2.03 -23.41 6.26
CA VAL A 116 1.93 -24.87 6.39
C VAL A 116 0.55 -25.36 5.92
N VAL A 117 -0.52 -24.75 6.42
CA VAL A 117 -1.89 -25.19 6.14
C VAL A 117 -2.28 -24.99 4.68
N LEU A 118 -1.90 -23.87 4.08
CA LEU A 118 -2.34 -23.48 2.73
C LEU A 118 -1.41 -23.97 1.62
N HIS A 119 -0.13 -24.21 1.92
CA HIS A 119 0.88 -24.46 0.90
C HIS A 119 1.71 -25.74 1.13
N ASP A 120 1.58 -26.43 2.27
CA ASP A 120 2.20 -27.76 2.43
C ASP A 120 1.32 -28.82 1.74
N GLU A 121 1.79 -29.37 0.63
CA GLU A 121 1.12 -30.48 -0.09
C GLU A 121 0.94 -31.73 0.78
N ARG A 122 1.67 -31.83 1.90
CA ARG A 122 1.53 -32.92 2.86
C ARG A 122 0.57 -32.59 4.00
N TRP A 123 -0.03 -31.40 4.04
CA TRP A 123 -1.04 -31.08 5.05
C TRP A 123 -2.17 -32.12 5.06
N ASP A 124 -2.62 -32.54 3.87
CA ASP A 124 -3.65 -33.56 3.72
C ASP A 124 -3.11 -35.01 3.84
N ARG A 125 -1.80 -35.20 3.94
CA ARG A 125 -1.16 -36.52 4.05
C ARG A 125 -0.70 -36.76 5.48
N ARG A 126 -1.22 -37.80 6.14
CA ARG A 126 -0.74 -38.25 7.46
C ARG A 126 0.80 -38.34 7.46
N PRO A 127 1.50 -37.93 8.53
CA PRO A 127 2.91 -37.58 8.45
C PRO A 127 3.78 -38.81 8.14
N ALA A 128 4.45 -38.77 6.98
CA ALA A 128 5.74 -39.40 6.80
C ALA A 128 6.81 -38.31 6.91
N ALA A 129 7.87 -38.61 7.65
CA ALA A 129 8.89 -37.66 8.09
C ALA A 129 9.42 -36.73 6.98
N SER A 130 9.43 -35.43 7.29
CA SER A 130 10.41 -34.40 6.89
C SER A 130 10.96 -34.45 5.45
N ALA A 131 10.44 -33.58 4.57
CA ALA A 131 11.20 -33.06 3.41
C ALA A 131 10.87 -31.57 3.15
N LYS A 132 11.78 -30.81 2.53
CA LYS A 132 11.58 -29.37 2.24
C LYS A 132 10.67 -29.16 1.02
N ALA A 133 9.67 -28.27 1.12
CA ALA A 133 8.78 -27.88 0.02
C ALA A 133 9.33 -26.63 -0.70
N GLY A 134 9.29 -26.62 -2.04
CA GLY A 134 9.78 -25.52 -2.88
C GLY A 134 8.78 -24.36 -2.96
N ARG A 135 9.28 -23.12 -2.84
CA ARG A 135 8.47 -21.89 -2.75
C ARG A 135 8.27 -21.22 -4.12
N ARG A 136 7.03 -20.86 -4.45
CA ARG A 136 6.69 -19.81 -5.44
C ARG A 136 5.87 -18.75 -4.73
N SER A 137 6.48 -17.62 -4.39
CA SER A 137 5.81 -16.56 -3.61
C SER A 137 6.09 -15.18 -4.18
N THR A 138 5.05 -14.34 -4.22
CA THR A 138 5.11 -12.93 -4.62
C THR A 138 5.10 -12.06 -3.36
N ILE A 139 5.76 -10.90 -3.41
CA ILE A 139 5.92 -9.98 -2.27
C ILE A 139 5.18 -8.66 -2.57
N ALA A 140 4.57 -8.04 -1.56
CA ALA A 140 3.85 -6.77 -1.63
C ALA A 140 4.29 -5.85 -0.48
N LEU A 141 4.52 -4.57 -0.75
CA LEU A 141 4.75 -3.57 0.29
C LEU A 141 3.43 -2.90 0.66
N ALA A 142 3.14 -2.78 1.95
CA ALA A 142 2.02 -2.00 2.48
C ALA A 142 2.55 -0.97 3.47
N LYS A 143 2.07 0.27 3.35
CA LYS A 143 2.48 1.36 4.24
C LYS A 143 1.26 2.10 4.78
N VAL A 144 1.12 2.18 6.09
CA VAL A 144 0.01 2.87 6.78
C VAL A 144 0.52 4.19 7.35
N ASP A 145 -0.12 5.29 6.96
CA ASP A 145 0.11 6.63 7.53
C ASP A 145 -0.83 6.85 8.73
N ARG A 146 -0.33 7.49 9.80
CA ARG A 146 -1.13 7.82 10.98
C ARG A 146 -1.31 9.33 11.07
N SER A 147 -2.14 9.86 10.18
CA SER A 147 -2.52 11.27 10.18
C SER A 147 -3.56 11.58 11.28
N SER A 148 -3.13 11.67 12.54
CA SER A 148 -3.90 12.35 13.58
C SER A 148 -3.03 12.87 14.72
N ARG A 149 -2.56 14.12 14.61
CA ARG A 149 -2.24 14.95 15.79
C ARG A 149 -3.16 16.16 15.79
N GLY A 150 -4.28 16.04 16.51
CA GLY A 150 -5.03 17.18 16.98
C GLY A 150 -4.10 18.09 17.79
N ARG A 151 -4.03 19.37 17.42
CA ARG A 151 -3.30 20.40 18.16
C ARG A 151 -3.90 20.48 19.56
N ARG A 152 -3.21 19.93 20.57
CA ARG A 152 -3.45 20.32 21.96
C ARG A 152 -2.95 21.75 22.10
N ARG A 153 -3.88 22.70 22.25
CA ARG A 153 -3.58 24.04 22.75
C ARG A 153 -2.99 23.86 24.14
N ALA A 154 -1.76 24.32 24.34
CA ALA A 154 -1.23 24.54 25.67
C ALA A 154 -2.02 25.71 26.29
N ALA A 155 -2.77 25.42 27.33
CA ALA A 155 -3.26 26.40 28.28
C ALA A 155 -2.28 26.38 29.46
N ALA A 156 -1.50 27.46 29.60
CA ALA A 156 -0.88 27.96 30.82
C ALA A 156 -0.41 29.38 30.51
#